data_AF-A0A2W6DVF8-F1
#
_entry.id   AF-A0A2W6DVF8-F1
#
_cell.length_a   1.000
_cell.length_b   1.000
_cell.length_c   1.000
_cell.angle_alpha   90.00
_cell.angle_beta   90.00
_cell.angle_gamma   90.00
#
_symmetry.space_group_name_H-M   'P 1'
#
loop_
_entity.id
_entity.type
_entity.pdbx_description
1 polymer ?
#
loop_
_entity_poly.entity_id
_entity_poly.type
_entity_poly.pdbx_seq_one_letter_code
_entity_poly.pdbx_strand_id
1 'polypeptide(L)'
;MNAKVPRLENGSQFRNAIQAGSSNPLASSIMAKVTNITFASPTTANVTYDISSGGKVLLANQTGMAVLDNGKWLVSDSAFCGLLSLEGGQLPAGCPRA
;
A
#
# COMPACT_ATOMS: atom_id res chain seq x y z
N MET A 1 5.56 15.18 -10.64
CA MET A 1 6.32 13.94 -10.36
C MET A 1 5.69 13.28 -9.13
N ASN A 2 5.00 12.15 -9.28
CA ASN A 2 4.27 11.52 -8.18
C ASN A 2 5.23 10.76 -7.26
N ALA A 3 5.60 11.36 -6.13
CA ALA A 3 6.53 10.81 -5.13
C ALA A 3 6.07 9.49 -4.48
N LYS A 4 4.87 9.00 -4.79
CA LYS A 4 4.29 7.74 -4.30
C LYS A 4 4.76 6.52 -5.09
N VAL A 5 5.06 6.67 -6.39
CA VAL A 5 5.53 5.60 -7.28
C VAL A 5 6.84 4.94 -6.81
N PRO A 6 7.91 5.68 -6.42
CA PRO A 6 9.16 5.07 -5.97
C PRO A 6 9.11 4.54 -4.54
N ARG A 7 7.95 4.51 -3.88
CA ARG A 7 7.76 3.94 -2.53
C ARG A 7 7.03 2.59 -2.56
N LEU A 8 6.77 2.07 -3.74
CA LEU A 8 6.09 0.80 -3.96
C LEU A 8 7.00 -0.11 -4.78
N GLU A 9 7.09 -1.36 -4.35
CA GLU A 9 7.85 -2.40 -5.00
C GLU A 9 7.28 -2.63 -6.40
N ASN A 10 8.11 -2.49 -7.43
CA ASN A 10 7.63 -2.45 -8.81
C ASN A 10 6.61 -1.32 -9.09
N GLY A 11 6.72 -0.17 -8.41
CA GLY A 11 5.77 0.94 -8.55
C GLY A 11 5.54 1.43 -9.98
N SER A 12 6.45 1.15 -10.92
CA SER A 12 6.25 1.33 -12.37
C SER A 12 5.08 0.52 -12.94
N GLN A 13 4.94 -0.74 -12.52
CA GLN A 13 3.84 -1.64 -12.90
C GLN A 13 2.49 -1.14 -12.38
N PHE A 14 2.50 -0.45 -11.24
CA PHE A 14 1.31 0.02 -10.55
C PHE A 14 1.03 1.52 -10.76
N ARG A 15 1.76 2.19 -11.65
CA ARG A 15 1.60 3.65 -11.89
C ARG A 15 0.14 4.04 -12.14
N ASN A 16 -0.56 3.28 -12.99
CA ASN A 16 -1.96 3.56 -13.30
C ASN A 16 -2.86 3.39 -12.08
N ALA A 17 -2.64 2.37 -11.25
CA ALA A 17 -3.40 2.15 -10.03
C ALA A 17 -3.09 3.22 -8.96
N ILE A 18 -1.82 3.58 -8.79
CA ILE A 18 -1.38 4.66 -7.88
C ILE A 18 -1.98 6.00 -8.32
N GLN A 19 -2.02 6.26 -9.64
CA GLN A 19 -2.58 7.48 -10.19
C GLN A 19 -4.10 7.51 -10.09
N ALA A 20 -4.78 6.40 -10.38
CA ALA A 20 -6.22 6.25 -10.18
C ALA A 20 -6.62 6.45 -8.71
N GLY A 21 -5.89 5.82 -7.78
CA GLY A 21 -6.06 6.03 -6.34
C GLY A 21 -5.80 7.50 -5.96
N SER A 22 -4.73 8.13 -6.47
CA SER A 22 -4.42 9.54 -6.16
C SER A 22 -5.44 10.53 -6.72
N SER A 23 -6.17 10.17 -7.77
CA SER A 23 -7.24 10.99 -8.36
C SER A 23 -8.61 10.70 -7.75
N ASN A 24 -8.75 9.66 -6.92
CA ASN A 24 -9.99 9.35 -6.23
C ASN A 24 -10.20 10.34 -5.06
N PRO A 25 -11.28 11.13 -5.04
CA PRO A 25 -11.56 12.05 -3.93
C PRO A 25 -11.72 11.33 -2.58
N LEU A 26 -12.03 10.03 -2.58
CA LEU A 26 -12.00 9.21 -1.37
C LEU A 26 -10.58 9.03 -0.82
N ALA A 27 -9.57 8.87 -1.69
CA ALA A 27 -8.18 8.69 -1.26
C ALA A 27 -7.58 9.95 -0.62
N SER A 28 -8.09 11.15 -0.93
CA SER A 28 -7.70 12.39 -0.25
C SER A 28 -8.14 12.44 1.21
N SER A 29 -9.17 11.68 1.61
CA SER A 29 -9.64 11.60 2.99
C SER A 29 -9.17 10.34 3.73
N ILE A 30 -8.59 9.38 3.01
CA ILE A 30 -8.06 8.14 3.56
C ILE A 30 -6.65 8.39 4.12
N MET A 31 -6.45 7.99 5.37
CA MET A 31 -5.19 8.07 6.09
C MET A 31 -4.80 6.69 6.62
N ALA A 32 -3.57 6.27 6.36
CA ALA A 32 -3.01 5.04 6.92
C ALA A 32 -2.11 5.37 8.10
N LYS A 33 -2.39 4.79 9.28
CA LYS A 33 -1.59 4.91 10.49
C LYS A 33 -0.90 3.59 10.77
N VAL A 34 0.43 3.58 10.71
CA VAL A 34 1.21 2.40 11.10
C VAL A 34 1.13 2.23 12.62
N THR A 35 0.73 1.04 13.06
CA THR A 35 0.63 0.67 14.47
C THR A 35 1.76 -0.21 14.92
N ASN A 36 2.25 -1.08 14.05
CA ASN A 36 3.34 -2.00 14.38
C ASN A 36 4.22 -2.27 13.17
N ILE A 37 5.51 -2.51 13.40
CA ILE A 37 6.47 -2.92 12.38
C ILE A 37 7.26 -4.09 12.95
N THR A 38 7.24 -5.21 12.23
CA THR A 38 7.96 -6.44 12.56
C THR A 38 8.91 -6.77 11.43
N PHE A 39 10.21 -6.67 11.67
CA PHE A 39 11.22 -7.06 10.68
C PHE A 39 11.26 -8.57 10.55
N ALA A 40 10.83 -9.10 9.40
CA ALA A 40 10.92 -10.51 9.09
C ALA A 40 12.34 -10.90 8.65
N SER A 41 13.05 -9.99 7.97
CA SER A 41 14.42 -10.17 7.49
C SER A 41 15.14 -8.81 7.40
N PRO A 42 16.47 -8.77 7.15
CA PRO A 42 17.22 -7.51 6.93
C PRO A 42 16.66 -6.65 5.79
N THR A 43 15.97 -7.28 4.84
CA THR A 43 15.39 -6.65 3.66
C THR A 43 13.86 -6.73 3.59
N THR A 44 13.18 -7.27 4.62
CA THR A 44 11.71 -7.41 4.61
C THR A 44 11.10 -7.11 5.97
N ALA A 45 10.03 -6.34 6.02
CA ALA A 45 9.30 -6.00 7.23
C ALA A 45 7.80 -6.19 7.04
N ASN A 46 7.14 -6.83 7.99
CA ASN A 46 5.70 -6.78 8.12
C ASN A 46 5.28 -5.49 8.81
N VAL A 47 4.35 -4.78 8.20
CA VAL A 47 3.82 -3.52 8.71
C VAL A 47 2.35 -3.73 9.02
N THR A 48 1.96 -3.50 10.27
CA THR A 48 0.56 -3.43 10.68
C THR A 48 0.14 -1.97 10.66
N TYR A 49 -1.00 -1.68 10.05
CA TYR A 49 -1.54 -0.34 9.94
C TYR A 49 -3.06 -0.34 10.02
N ASP A 50 -3.59 0.81 10.43
CA ASP A 50 -5.01 1.10 10.43
C ASP A 50 -5.31 2.12 9.34
N ILE A 51 -6.38 1.90 8.61
CA ILE A 51 -6.90 2.83 7.61
C ILE A 51 -8.08 3.55 8.23
N SER A 52 -7.99 4.87 8.26
CA SER A 52 -9.05 5.77 8.71
C SER A 52 -9.47 6.71 7.59
N SER A 53 -10.72 7.14 7.60
CA SER A 53 -11.23 8.17 6.69
C SER A 53 -12.00 9.20 7.49
N GLY A 54 -11.70 10.49 7.29
CA GLY A 54 -12.41 11.58 7.97
C GLY A 54 -12.43 11.48 9.50
N GLY A 55 -11.38 10.88 10.11
CA GLY A 55 -11.28 10.68 11.56
C GLY A 55 -11.90 9.38 12.09
N LYS A 56 -12.52 8.55 11.25
CA LYS A 56 -13.06 7.24 11.64
C LYS A 56 -12.19 6.11 11.10
N VAL A 57 -11.80 5.16 11.95
CA VAL A 57 -11.12 3.92 11.49
C VAL A 57 -12.11 3.09 10.70
N LEU A 58 -11.77 2.83 9.43
CA LEU A 58 -12.56 1.98 8.53
C LEU A 58 -12.05 0.53 8.59
N LEU A 59 -10.74 0.35 8.55
CA LEU A 59 -10.09 -0.95 8.56
C LEU A 59 -8.96 -0.90 9.60
N ALA A 60 -9.12 -1.63 10.69
CA ALA A 60 -8.06 -1.77 11.69
C ALA A 60 -7.25 -3.05 11.43
N ASN A 61 -6.04 -3.12 11.96
CA ASN A 61 -5.18 -4.31 11.95
C ASN A 61 -4.91 -4.86 10.55
N GLN A 62 -4.77 -3.98 9.56
CA GLN A 62 -4.38 -4.39 8.23
C GLN A 62 -2.89 -4.71 8.23
N THR A 63 -2.52 -5.82 7.63
CA THR A 63 -1.13 -6.26 7.51
C THR A 63 -0.65 -6.07 6.07
N GLY A 64 0.52 -5.48 5.93
CA GLY A 64 1.26 -5.38 4.68
C GLY A 64 2.68 -5.88 4.87
N MET A 65 3.38 -6.05 3.75
CA MET A 65 4.81 -6.28 3.71
C MET A 65 5.49 -5.06 3.10
N ALA A 66 6.69 -4.79 3.56
CA ALA A 66 7.59 -3.80 3.00
C ALA A 66 8.92 -4.48 2.69
N VAL A 67 9.50 -4.16 1.55
CA VAL A 67 10.80 -4.66 1.13
C VAL A 67 11.80 -3.50 1.09
N LEU A 68 13.03 -3.75 1.53
CA LEU A 68 14.11 -2.79 1.44
C LEU A 68 14.79 -2.95 0.09
N ASP A 69 14.61 -1.97 -0.79
CA ASP A 69 15.29 -1.91 -2.07
C ASP A 69 16.11 -0.62 -2.16
N ASN A 70 17.38 -0.76 -2.54
CA ASN A 70 18.30 0.36 -2.73
C ASN A 70 18.33 1.38 -1.56
N GLY A 71 18.28 0.87 -0.32
CA GLY A 71 18.28 1.66 0.92
C GLY A 71 16.94 2.34 1.26
N LYS A 72 15.84 2.00 0.57
CA LYS A 72 14.50 2.53 0.83
C LYS A 72 13.49 1.40 1.06
N TRP A 73 12.66 1.57 2.09
CA TRP A 73 11.53 0.68 2.32
C TRP A 73 10.42 0.98 1.31
N LEU A 74 10.09 -0.02 0.51
CA LEU A 74 9.03 -0.03 -0.49
C LEU A 74 7.88 -0.89 0.01
N VAL A 75 6.64 -0.48 -0.26
CA VAL A 75 5.45 -1.31 -0.02
C VAL A 75 5.46 -2.48 -1.01
N SER A 76 5.29 -3.72 -0.55
CA SER A 76 5.25 -4.88 -1.44
C SER A 76 4.03 -4.84 -2.35
N ASP A 77 4.13 -5.52 -3.51
CA ASP A 77 2.98 -5.71 -4.41
C ASP A 77 1.80 -6.34 -3.68
N SER A 78 2.07 -7.36 -2.84
CA SER A 78 1.06 -8.09 -2.08
C SER A 78 0.27 -7.20 -1.12
N ALA A 79 0.94 -6.28 -0.43
CA ALA A 79 0.30 -5.33 0.46
C ALA A 79 -0.59 -4.34 -0.31
N PHE A 80 -0.10 -3.83 -1.43
CA PHE A 80 -0.85 -2.89 -2.26
C PHE A 80 -2.06 -3.54 -2.94
N CYS A 81 -1.91 -4.76 -3.41
CA CYS A 81 -2.98 -5.53 -4.03
C CYS A 81 -4.06 -5.97 -3.03
N GLY A 82 -3.67 -6.30 -1.80
CA GLY A 82 -4.62 -6.51 -0.71
C GLY A 82 -5.48 -5.27 -0.46
N LEU A 83 -4.86 -4.08 -0.44
CA LEU A 83 -5.58 -2.82 -0.31
C LEU A 83 -6.54 -2.53 -1.46
N LEU A 84 -6.07 -2.69 -2.70
CA LEU A 84 -6.91 -2.51 -3.89
C LEU A 84 -8.11 -3.47 -3.91
N SER A 85 -7.92 -4.69 -3.40
CA SER A 85 -9.01 -5.67 -3.28
C SER A 85 -10.09 -5.19 -2.29
N LEU A 86 -9.67 -4.56 -1.19
CA LEU A 86 -10.58 -3.99 -0.18
C LEU A 86 -11.34 -2.77 -0.71
N GLU A 87 -10.71 -1.98 -1.58
CA GLU A 87 -11.38 -0.86 -2.27
C GLU A 87 -12.43 -1.34 -3.29
N GLY A 88 -12.50 -2.65 -3.57
CA GLY A 88 -13.44 -3.21 -4.56
C GLY A 88 -13.11 -2.80 -6.00
N GLY A 89 -11.90 -2.27 -6.24
CA GLY A 89 -11.44 -1.83 -7.54
C GLY A 89 -10.94 -2.98 -8.41
N GLN A 90 -10.83 -2.74 -9.71
CA GLN A 90 -10.23 -3.71 -10.63
C GLN A 90 -8.73 -3.86 -10.30
N LEU A 91 -8.32 -5.07 -9.93
CA LEU A 91 -6.93 -5.35 -9.63
C LEU A 91 -6.06 -5.19 -10.88
N PRO A 92 -4.97 -4.41 -10.82
CA PRO A 92 -4.02 -4.31 -11.92
C PRO A 92 -3.33 -5.66 -12.17
N ALA A 93 -2.91 -5.89 -13.41
CA ALA A 93 -2.30 -7.15 -13.84
C ALA A 93 -1.03 -7.55 -13.07
N GLY A 94 -0.39 -6.61 -12.38
CA GLY A 94 0.76 -6.87 -11.49
C GLY A 94 0.39 -7.46 -10.13
N CYS A 95 -0.89 -7.57 -9.80
CA CYS A 95 -1.32 -8.22 -8.56
C CYS A 95 -1.30 -9.74 -8.69
N PRO A 96 -0.71 -10.47 -7.72
CA PRO A 96 -0.87 -11.90 -7.67
C PRO A 96 -2.36 -12.21 -7.58
N ARG A 97 -2.88 -12.97 -8.55
CA ARG A 97 -4.25 -13.47 -8.52
C ARG A 97 -4.31 -14.48 -7.37
N ALA A 98 -5.16 -14.20 -6.39
CA ALA A 98 -5.51 -15.17 -5.36
C ALA A 98 -6.12 -16.43 -5.99
#